data_AF-A0A1H6UYH6-F1
#
_entry.id   AF-A0A1H6UYH6-F1
#
_cell.length_a   1.000
_cell.length_b   1.000
_cell.length_c   1.000
_cell.angle_alpha   90.00
_cell.angle_beta   90.00
_cell.angle_gamma   90.00
#
_symmetry.space_group_name_H-M   'P 1'
#
loop_
_entity.id
_entity.type
_entity.pdbx_description
1 polymer ?
#
loop_
_entity_poly.entity_id
_entity_poly.type
_entity_poly.pdbx_seq_one_letter_code
_entity_poly.pdbx_strand_id
1 'polypeptide(L)'
;MQNWQEADILSVLDRCCDHYVFPMLDNGYVYLAATRLSLYRSADDWAMVIEVFGFSPRSGLPDTHVHTFASRLHDRDTATAYVNAEAYANYLANNPNNESRFVHPIDPGGWLDEDSEEWVANGPRELALRGRTMAAPSLADCAAHGVVPMEEGRLHTFELCRILAATHREEVLATEAERRASVRPEMQQILQLEAWHHPDVVDEAARPGHSETFQQLARVLVTGDAAHYRPTQAPNTHWENWPDGGTL
;
A
#
# COMPACT_ATOMS: atom_id res chain seq x y z
N MET A 1 -0.05 -4.76 -31.15
CA MET A 1 0.31 -3.80 -30.09
C MET A 1 -0.97 -3.11 -29.67
N GLN A 2 -1.36 -3.23 -28.41
CA GLN A 2 -2.56 -2.56 -27.90
C GLN A 2 -2.13 -1.16 -27.44
N ASN A 3 -2.62 -0.12 -28.12
CA ASN A 3 -2.29 1.27 -27.80
C ASN A 3 -3.24 1.78 -26.72
N TRP A 4 -2.87 1.59 -25.46
CA TRP A 4 -3.59 2.15 -24.31
C TRP A 4 -3.62 3.68 -24.38
N GLN A 5 -4.80 4.26 -24.17
CA GLN A 5 -4.99 5.69 -23.94
C GLN A 5 -5.11 5.98 -22.44
N GLU A 6 -4.95 7.24 -22.06
CA GLU A 6 -5.08 7.67 -20.66
C GLU A 6 -6.45 7.27 -20.08
N ALA A 7 -7.52 7.47 -20.86
CA ALA A 7 -8.88 7.09 -20.48
C ALA A 7 -9.06 5.59 -20.23
N ASP A 8 -8.34 4.72 -20.94
CA ASP A 8 -8.42 3.27 -20.75
C ASP A 8 -7.82 2.87 -19.40
N ILE A 9 -6.68 3.47 -19.03
CA ILE A 9 -6.02 3.25 -17.73
C ILE A 9 -6.90 3.77 -16.60
N LEU A 10 -7.42 4.99 -16.72
CA LEU A 10 -8.29 5.58 -15.70
C LEU A 10 -9.58 4.76 -15.51
N SER A 11 -10.19 4.26 -16.59
CA SER A 11 -11.36 3.39 -16.50
C SER A 11 -11.08 2.07 -15.75
N VAL A 12 -9.86 1.53 -15.86
CA VAL A 12 -9.45 0.37 -15.05
C VAL A 12 -9.40 0.74 -13.56
N LEU A 13 -8.77 1.87 -13.23
CA LEU A 13 -8.64 2.33 -11.84
C LEU A 13 -10.00 2.68 -11.22
N ASP A 14 -10.88 3.35 -11.97
CA ASP A 14 -12.24 3.68 -11.53
C ASP A 14 -13.06 2.43 -11.27
N ARG A 15 -12.99 1.41 -12.15
CA ARG A 15 -13.65 0.12 -11.93
C ARG A 15 -13.10 -0.58 -10.68
N CYS A 16 -11.81 -0.51 -10.43
CA CYS A 16 -11.21 -1.07 -9.21
C CYS A 16 -11.67 -0.31 -7.97
N CYS A 17 -11.86 1.01 -8.08
CA CYS A 17 -12.43 1.84 -7.03
C CYS A 17 -13.89 1.44 -6.74
N ASP A 18 -14.73 1.31 -7.77
CA ASP A 18 -16.13 0.91 -7.65
C ASP A 18 -16.31 -0.52 -7.08
N HIS A 19 -15.27 -1.37 -7.20
CA HIS A 19 -15.23 -2.72 -6.63
C HIS A 19 -14.49 -2.80 -5.29
N TYR A 20 -14.17 -1.67 -4.65
CA TYR A 20 -13.49 -1.59 -3.35
C TYR A 20 -12.10 -2.24 -3.32
N VAL A 21 -11.41 -2.25 -4.45
CA VAL A 21 -10.03 -2.79 -4.61
C VAL A 21 -8.99 -1.68 -4.56
N PHE A 22 -9.34 -0.49 -5.06
CA PHE A 22 -8.44 0.66 -5.01
C PHE A 22 -8.20 1.06 -3.54
N PRO A 23 -6.94 1.27 -3.12
CA PRO A 23 -6.64 1.49 -1.71
C PRO A 23 -7.34 2.74 -1.17
N MET A 24 -7.98 2.59 -0.03
CA MET A 24 -8.58 3.66 0.78
C MET A 24 -7.62 3.98 1.92
N LEU A 25 -7.12 5.21 1.99
CA LEU A 25 -6.08 5.58 2.98
C LEU A 25 -6.65 5.87 4.38
N ASP A 26 -7.95 6.12 4.48
CA ASP A 26 -8.77 6.15 5.68
C ASP A 26 -9.54 4.84 5.90
N ASN A 27 -9.04 3.71 5.40
CA ASN A 27 -9.68 2.41 5.63
C ASN A 27 -9.89 2.21 7.14
N GLY A 28 -11.15 2.08 7.56
CA GLY A 28 -11.52 1.95 8.96
C GLY A 28 -10.88 0.75 9.68
N TYR A 29 -10.31 -0.21 8.96
CA TYR A 29 -9.62 -1.36 9.57
C TYR A 29 -8.10 -1.25 9.58
N VAL A 30 -7.51 -0.21 8.97
CA VAL A 30 -6.06 -0.08 8.86
C VAL A 30 -5.60 1.28 9.33
N TYR A 31 -4.80 1.30 10.40
CA TYR A 31 -4.04 2.47 10.78
C TYR A 31 -2.87 2.66 9.80
N LEU A 32 -2.95 3.70 8.98
CA LEU A 32 -1.92 4.02 7.99
C LEU A 32 -0.60 4.44 8.65
N ALA A 33 0.52 3.95 8.09
CA ALA A 33 1.88 4.35 8.50
C ALA A 33 2.75 4.81 7.33
N ALA A 34 2.76 4.09 6.21
CA ALA A 34 3.51 4.50 5.01
C ALA A 34 2.83 4.05 3.72
N THR A 35 3.11 4.77 2.64
CA THR A 35 2.67 4.41 1.29
C THR A 35 3.78 4.60 0.26
N ARG A 36 3.78 3.82 -0.81
CA ARG A 36 4.61 4.07 -2.00
C ARG A 36 3.83 3.77 -3.26
N LEU A 37 4.08 4.52 -4.33
CA LEU A 37 3.51 4.26 -5.65
C LEU A 37 4.62 4.07 -6.67
N SER A 38 4.55 3.04 -7.50
CA SER A 38 5.48 2.80 -8.60
C SER A 38 4.74 2.58 -9.93
N LEU A 39 5.29 3.15 -11.00
CA LEU A 39 4.81 2.98 -12.36
C LEU A 39 5.78 2.14 -13.18
N TYR A 40 5.24 1.19 -13.94
CA TYR A 40 5.99 0.30 -14.80
C TYR A 40 5.45 0.32 -16.22
N ARG A 41 6.33 0.19 -17.21
CA ARG A 41 5.96 0.25 -18.62
C ARG A 41 6.83 -0.64 -19.50
N SER A 42 6.23 -1.26 -20.52
CA SER A 42 6.89 -1.83 -21.70
C SER A 42 6.26 -1.25 -22.97
N ALA A 43 6.70 -1.65 -24.17
CA ALA A 43 6.11 -1.17 -25.42
C ALA A 43 4.59 -1.40 -25.50
N ASP A 44 4.09 -2.49 -24.89
CA ASP A 44 2.70 -2.95 -25.00
C ASP A 44 1.92 -2.94 -23.67
N ASP A 45 2.60 -2.79 -22.53
CA ASP A 45 1.99 -2.95 -21.21
C ASP A 45 2.29 -1.78 -20.27
N TRP A 46 1.37 -1.58 -19.33
CA TRP A 46 1.48 -0.64 -18.23
C TRP A 46 1.11 -1.35 -16.91
N ALA A 47 1.71 -0.91 -15.82
CA ALA A 47 1.33 -1.33 -14.47
C ALA A 47 1.58 -0.20 -13.47
N MET A 48 0.72 -0.14 -12.47
CA MET A 48 0.81 0.75 -11.32
C MET A 48 0.75 -0.12 -10.07
N VAL A 49 1.69 0.10 -9.15
CA VAL A 49 1.73 -0.61 -7.88
C VAL A 49 1.63 0.42 -6.76
N ILE A 50 0.70 0.21 -5.83
CA ILE A 50 0.54 1.01 -4.62
C ILE A 50 0.78 0.10 -3.41
N GLU A 51 1.71 0.50 -2.57
CA GLU A 51 2.00 -0.16 -1.29
C GLU A 51 1.37 0.64 -0.16
N VAL A 52 0.71 -0.06 0.76
CA VAL A 52 0.14 0.51 1.99
C VAL A 52 0.67 -0.31 3.16
N PHE A 53 1.57 0.29 3.95
CA PHE A 53 2.06 -0.28 5.20
C PHE A 53 1.26 0.31 6.36
N GLY A 54 0.78 -0.56 7.25
CA GLY A 54 -0.01 -0.14 8.39
C GLY A 54 -0.22 -1.26 9.39
N PHE A 55 -1.19 -1.06 10.27
CA PHE A 55 -1.61 -2.03 11.26
C PHE A 55 -3.12 -2.16 11.29
N SER A 56 -3.59 -3.40 11.27
CA SER A 56 -5.00 -3.76 11.50
C SER A 56 -5.10 -4.54 12.81
N PRO A 57 -5.88 -4.06 13.80
CA PRO A 57 -6.17 -4.83 15.02
C PRO A 57 -6.73 -6.22 14.74
N ARG A 58 -7.40 -6.40 13.59
CA ARG A 58 -7.98 -7.68 13.16
C ARG A 58 -6.98 -8.63 12.54
N SER A 59 -5.87 -8.10 12.01
CA SER A 59 -4.78 -8.89 11.42
C SER A 59 -3.76 -9.33 12.46
N GLY A 60 -3.63 -8.59 13.57
CA GLY A 60 -2.72 -8.91 14.68
C GLY A 60 -1.25 -8.57 14.45
N LEU A 61 -0.81 -8.53 13.20
CA LEU A 61 0.54 -8.11 12.81
C LEU A 61 0.50 -6.97 11.79
N PRO A 62 1.48 -6.04 11.83
CA PRO A 62 1.68 -5.09 10.75
C PRO A 62 2.03 -5.79 9.43
N ASP A 63 1.50 -5.25 8.35
CA ASP A 63 1.73 -5.76 7.01
C ASP A 63 1.80 -4.63 5.99
N THR A 64 2.43 -4.93 4.86
CA THR A 64 2.42 -4.09 3.66
C THR A 64 1.53 -4.76 2.62
N HIS A 65 0.41 -4.12 2.34
CA HIS A 65 -0.51 -4.50 1.28
C HIS A 65 -0.03 -3.89 -0.05
N VAL A 66 0.29 -4.75 -1.02
CA VAL A 66 0.72 -4.39 -2.37
C VAL A 66 -0.46 -4.55 -3.33
N HIS A 67 -1.01 -3.42 -3.77
CA HIS A 67 -2.05 -3.35 -4.80
C HIS A 67 -1.39 -3.18 -6.16
N THR A 68 -1.59 -4.13 -7.07
CA THR A 68 -1.11 -4.02 -8.46
C THR A 68 -2.29 -3.81 -9.39
N PHE A 69 -2.21 -2.79 -10.26
CA PHE A 69 -3.11 -2.56 -11.38
C PHE A 69 -2.32 -2.65 -12.68
N ALA A 70 -2.77 -3.42 -13.67
CA ALA A 70 -2.00 -3.60 -14.90
C ALA A 70 -2.86 -3.92 -16.14
N SER A 71 -2.32 -3.62 -17.32
CA SER A 71 -2.85 -4.12 -18.59
C SER A 71 -2.90 -5.64 -18.61
N ARG A 72 -1.85 -6.29 -18.10
CA ARG A 72 -1.71 -7.74 -17.95
C ARG A 72 -0.93 -8.06 -16.68
N LEU A 73 -1.56 -8.83 -15.79
CA LEU A 73 -0.94 -9.28 -14.54
C LEU A 73 0.01 -10.44 -14.78
N HIS A 74 1.08 -10.49 -13.99
CA HIS A 74 2.02 -11.61 -13.90
C HIS A 74 1.77 -12.42 -12.63
N ASP A 75 2.27 -13.66 -12.62
CA ASP A 75 2.28 -14.57 -11.45
C ASP A 75 1.00 -14.53 -10.61
N ARG A 76 -0.15 -14.66 -11.30
CA ARG A 76 -1.46 -14.74 -10.66
C ARG A 76 -1.63 -16.05 -9.92
N ASP A 77 -2.50 -16.07 -8.92
CA ASP A 77 -2.84 -17.30 -8.22
C ASP A 77 -3.31 -18.38 -9.18
N THR A 78 -2.89 -19.61 -8.90
CA THR A 78 -3.30 -20.78 -9.67
C THR A 78 -4.59 -21.37 -9.11
N ALA A 79 -5.26 -22.21 -9.89
CA ALA A 79 -6.51 -22.86 -9.48
C ALA A 79 -6.41 -23.64 -8.15
N THR A 80 -5.21 -24.08 -7.74
CA THR A 80 -5.00 -24.80 -6.47
C THR A 80 -5.13 -23.92 -5.25
N ALA A 81 -5.07 -22.59 -5.39
CA ALA A 81 -5.32 -21.65 -4.30
C ALA A 81 -6.82 -21.50 -3.97
N TYR A 82 -7.70 -22.07 -4.79
CA TYR A 82 -9.15 -21.91 -4.67
C TYR A 82 -9.84 -23.23 -4.33
N VAL A 83 -10.92 -23.14 -3.56
CA VAL A 83 -11.70 -24.30 -3.10
C VAL A 83 -12.29 -25.14 -4.24
N ASN A 84 -12.54 -24.53 -5.40
CA ASN A 84 -13.03 -25.20 -6.61
C ASN A 84 -12.80 -24.33 -7.87
N ALA A 85 -13.10 -24.90 -9.04
CA ALA A 85 -12.90 -24.24 -10.33
C ALA A 85 -13.80 -23.00 -10.54
N GLU A 86 -15.00 -22.98 -9.95
CA GLU A 86 -15.92 -21.84 -10.03
C GLU A 86 -15.38 -20.63 -9.24
N ALA A 87 -14.86 -20.85 -8.03
CA ALA A 87 -14.21 -19.82 -7.24
C ALA A 87 -12.99 -19.22 -7.96
N TYR A 88 -12.17 -20.07 -8.61
CA TYR A 88 -11.06 -19.59 -9.42
C TYR A 88 -11.51 -18.77 -10.64
N ALA A 89 -12.54 -19.23 -11.36
CA ALA A 89 -13.11 -18.49 -12.48
C ALA A 89 -13.68 -17.14 -12.04
N ASN A 90 -14.37 -17.09 -10.89
CA ASN A 90 -14.88 -15.86 -10.29
C ASN A 90 -13.76 -14.89 -9.92
N TYR A 91 -12.66 -15.39 -9.34
CA TYR A 91 -11.47 -14.56 -9.08
C TYR A 91 -10.92 -13.93 -10.36
N LEU A 92 -10.74 -14.71 -11.44
CA LEU A 92 -10.24 -14.18 -12.70
C LEU A 92 -11.19 -13.15 -13.32
N ALA A 93 -12.50 -13.42 -13.28
CA ALA A 93 -13.53 -12.56 -13.84
C ALA A 93 -13.67 -11.24 -13.08
N ASN A 94 -13.59 -11.28 -11.75
CA ASN A 94 -13.74 -10.10 -10.90
C ASN A 94 -12.46 -9.27 -10.81
N ASN A 95 -11.30 -9.87 -11.09
CA ASN A 95 -9.99 -9.22 -11.01
C ASN A 95 -9.25 -9.27 -12.35
N PRO A 96 -9.79 -8.69 -13.44
CA PRO A 96 -9.15 -8.79 -14.75
C PRO A 96 -7.85 -7.99 -14.84
N ASN A 97 -7.71 -6.93 -14.04
CA ASN A 97 -6.62 -5.96 -14.12
C ASN A 97 -6.00 -5.61 -12.77
N ASN A 98 -6.37 -6.30 -11.69
CA ASN A 98 -5.84 -6.06 -10.37
C ASN A 98 -5.36 -7.35 -9.69
N GLU A 99 -4.34 -7.23 -8.87
CA GLU A 99 -3.89 -8.27 -7.95
C GLU A 99 -3.49 -7.65 -6.61
N SER A 100 -3.59 -8.44 -5.55
CA SER A 100 -3.30 -8.07 -4.18
C SER A 100 -2.28 -9.05 -3.59
N ARG A 101 -1.20 -8.52 -3.00
CA ARG A 101 -0.21 -9.32 -2.25
C ARG A 101 0.01 -8.71 -0.88
N PHE A 102 0.24 -9.56 0.12
CA PHE A 102 0.58 -9.14 1.48
C PHE A 102 2.03 -9.51 1.78
N VAL A 103 2.75 -8.55 2.38
CA VAL A 103 4.12 -8.72 2.83
C VAL A 103 4.15 -8.46 4.32
N HIS A 104 4.81 -9.33 5.08
CA HIS A 104 4.93 -9.20 6.53
C HIS A 104 6.38 -8.83 6.87
N PRO A 105 6.69 -7.53 7.00
CA PRO A 105 8.07 -7.10 7.21
C PRO A 105 8.56 -7.37 8.64
N ILE A 106 7.64 -7.52 9.60
CA ILE A 106 7.95 -7.66 11.03
C ILE A 106 7.50 -9.04 11.50
N ASP A 107 8.41 -9.78 12.13
CA ASP A 107 8.08 -11.10 12.70
C ASP A 107 7.33 -10.95 14.03
N PRO A 108 6.41 -11.87 14.36
CA PRO A 108 5.82 -11.93 15.70
C PRO A 108 6.92 -12.19 16.74
N GLY A 109 6.76 -11.64 17.94
CA GLY A 109 7.72 -11.84 19.02
C GLY A 109 7.34 -11.11 20.31
N GLY A 110 8.25 -11.11 21.28
CA GLY A 110 8.01 -10.54 22.61
C GLY A 110 7.88 -9.01 22.66
N TRP A 111 7.89 -8.34 21.51
CA TRP A 111 7.54 -6.93 21.36
C TRP A 111 6.02 -6.70 21.32
N LEU A 112 5.21 -7.74 21.02
CA LEU A 112 3.75 -7.71 21.08
C LEU A 112 3.27 -8.04 22.49
N ASP A 113 2.19 -7.41 22.93
CA ASP A 113 1.50 -7.81 24.15
C ASP A 113 0.92 -9.22 24.04
N GLU A 114 0.97 -9.98 25.13
CA GLU A 114 0.38 -11.32 25.17
C GLU A 114 -1.15 -11.27 25.25
N ASP A 115 -1.71 -10.21 25.83
CA ASP A 115 -3.16 -10.07 26.04
C ASP A 115 -3.86 -9.32 24.89
N SER A 116 -3.16 -8.44 24.16
CA SER A 116 -3.73 -7.66 23.06
C SER A 116 -2.67 -7.15 22.06
N GLU A 117 -2.70 -7.69 20.85
CA GLU A 117 -1.78 -7.37 19.74
C GLU A 117 -1.84 -5.89 19.28
N GLU A 118 -2.85 -5.14 19.71
CA GLU A 118 -2.95 -3.69 19.53
C GLU A 118 -1.87 -2.91 20.26
N TRP A 119 -1.18 -3.56 21.20
CA TRP A 119 -0.21 -2.92 22.06
C TRP A 119 1.19 -3.51 21.93
N VAL A 120 2.17 -2.63 22.09
CA VAL A 120 3.57 -3.01 22.27
C VAL A 120 3.79 -3.45 23.72
N ALA A 121 4.47 -4.56 23.94
CA ALA A 121 4.81 -5.09 25.25
C ALA A 121 5.64 -4.09 26.09
N ASN A 122 5.46 -4.11 27.42
CA ASN A 122 6.12 -3.17 28.33
C ASN A 122 7.63 -3.44 28.50
N GLY A 123 8.44 -2.39 28.44
CA GLY A 123 9.89 -2.43 28.72
C GLY A 123 10.76 -2.66 27.47
N PRO A 124 12.09 -2.76 27.61
CA PRO A 124 12.99 -2.95 26.47
C PRO A 124 12.67 -4.24 25.75
N ARG A 125 12.42 -4.17 24.45
CA ARG A 125 12.13 -5.33 23.61
C ARG A 125 12.91 -5.26 22.31
N GLU A 126 13.08 -6.43 21.73
CA GLU A 126 13.62 -6.57 20.38
C GLU A 126 12.49 -6.97 19.44
N LEU A 127 12.49 -6.41 18.24
CA LEU A 127 11.67 -6.85 17.13
C LEU A 127 12.59 -7.33 16.00
N ALA A 128 12.12 -8.27 15.20
CA ALA A 128 12.80 -8.70 13.99
C ALA A 128 12.11 -8.06 12.78
N LEU A 129 12.83 -7.14 12.12
CA LEU A 129 12.40 -6.48 10.90
C LEU A 129 13.19 -7.08 9.74
N ARG A 130 12.51 -7.77 8.83
CA ARG A 130 13.13 -8.53 7.72
C ARG A 130 14.22 -9.48 8.23
N GLY A 131 13.94 -10.18 9.33
CA GLY A 131 14.88 -11.09 10.01
C GLY A 131 16.05 -10.40 10.71
N ARG A 132 16.12 -9.06 10.73
CA ARG A 132 17.13 -8.30 11.46
C ARG A 132 16.58 -7.87 12.82
N THR A 133 17.21 -8.36 13.87
CA THR A 133 16.88 -7.97 15.25
C THR A 133 17.29 -6.52 15.51
N MET A 134 16.36 -5.74 16.08
CA MET A 134 16.57 -4.36 16.50
C MET A 134 15.74 -4.03 17.74
N ALA A 135 16.08 -2.96 18.45
CA ALA A 135 15.27 -2.48 19.57
C ALA A 135 13.89 -2.02 19.05
N ALA A 136 12.82 -2.44 19.73
CA ALA A 136 11.48 -1.98 19.41
C ALA A 136 11.32 -0.50 19.79
N PRO A 137 10.66 0.30 18.93
CA PRO A 137 10.29 1.67 19.27
C PRO A 137 9.56 1.77 20.60
N SER A 138 9.77 2.89 21.27
CA SER A 138 9.21 3.21 22.58
C SER A 138 8.49 4.56 22.54
N LEU A 139 7.80 4.90 23.63
CA LEU A 139 7.19 6.23 23.79
C LEU A 139 8.20 7.38 23.66
N ALA A 140 9.46 7.15 24.01
CA ALA A 140 10.50 8.18 23.90
C ALA A 140 10.80 8.56 22.44
N ASP A 141 10.51 7.67 21.49
CA ASP A 141 10.77 7.88 20.07
C ASP A 141 9.64 8.68 19.39
N CYS A 142 8.44 8.72 19.98
CA CYS A 142 7.25 9.32 19.39
C CYS A 142 7.46 10.80 19.01
N ALA A 143 7.95 11.61 19.95
CA ALA A 143 8.14 13.04 19.76
C ALA A 143 9.16 13.36 18.65
N ALA A 144 10.17 12.52 18.44
CA ALA A 144 11.16 12.69 17.38
C ALA A 144 10.57 12.47 15.97
N HIS A 145 9.41 11.80 15.88
CA HIS A 145 8.78 11.40 14.63
C HIS A 145 7.37 11.95 14.46
N GLY A 146 6.99 12.98 15.22
CA GLY A 146 5.68 13.65 15.09
C GLY A 146 4.50 12.79 15.56
N VAL A 147 4.76 11.66 16.21
CA VAL A 147 3.71 10.79 16.75
C VAL A 147 3.29 11.32 18.11
N VAL A 148 1.99 11.58 18.28
CA VAL A 148 1.38 11.91 19.57
C VAL A 148 0.78 10.62 20.11
N PRO A 149 1.31 10.06 21.21
CA PRO A 149 0.76 8.84 21.80
C PRO A 149 -0.71 9.05 22.22
N MET A 150 -1.56 8.07 21.91
CA MET A 150 -2.96 8.06 22.37
C MET A 150 -3.08 7.86 23.88
N GLU A 151 -2.12 7.17 24.51
CA GLU A 151 -2.11 6.92 25.95
C GLU A 151 -0.77 7.25 26.63
N GLU A 152 -0.85 7.71 27.88
CA GLU A 152 0.29 8.04 28.73
C GLU A 152 0.86 6.77 29.39
N GLY A 153 1.70 6.02 28.69
CA GLY A 153 2.51 4.96 29.32
C GLY A 153 2.80 3.74 28.46
N ARG A 154 2.06 3.58 27.36
CA ARG A 154 2.23 2.46 26.44
C ARG A 154 2.08 2.89 24.99
N LEU A 155 2.86 2.25 24.12
CA LEU A 155 2.81 2.47 22.67
C LEU A 155 1.80 1.50 22.04
N HIS A 156 0.93 1.99 21.18
CA HIS A 156 0.12 1.15 20.31
C HIS A 156 0.96 0.59 19.15
N THR A 157 0.57 -0.58 18.64
CA THR A 157 1.26 -1.21 17.51
C THR A 157 1.25 -0.30 16.26
N PHE A 158 0.18 0.46 16.02
CA PHE A 158 0.16 1.40 14.88
C PHE A 158 1.10 2.60 15.07
N GLU A 159 1.34 3.05 16.30
CA GLU A 159 2.28 4.13 16.60
C GLU A 159 3.72 3.64 16.37
N LEU A 160 4.00 2.39 16.76
CA LEU A 160 5.24 1.70 16.40
C LEU A 160 5.39 1.63 14.87
N CYS A 161 4.35 1.30 14.11
CA CYS A 161 4.41 1.30 12.65
C CYS A 161 4.76 2.68 12.08
N ARG A 162 4.19 3.76 12.62
CA ARG A 162 4.50 5.13 12.18
C ARG A 162 5.96 5.52 12.47
N ILE A 163 6.51 5.08 13.61
CA ILE A 163 7.93 5.28 13.94
C ILE A 163 8.83 4.46 13.00
N LEU A 164 8.49 3.19 12.74
CA LEU A 164 9.24 2.35 11.80
C LEU A 164 9.16 2.87 10.37
N ALA A 165 8.01 3.40 9.94
CA ALA A 165 7.87 4.07 8.66
C ALA A 165 8.78 5.31 8.53
N ALA A 166 9.04 6.02 9.63
CA ALA A 166 9.93 7.17 9.65
C ALA A 166 11.42 6.80 9.70
N THR A 167 11.77 5.66 10.31
CA THR A 167 13.17 5.27 10.60
C THR A 167 13.71 4.14 9.71
N HIS A 168 12.84 3.27 9.23
CA HIS A 168 13.12 2.04 8.47
C HIS A 168 12.16 1.86 7.30
N ARG A 169 11.88 2.97 6.60
CA ARG A 169 10.90 3.04 5.51
C ARG A 169 11.08 1.96 4.45
N GLU A 170 12.32 1.73 4.02
CA GLU A 170 12.63 0.77 2.96
C GLU A 170 12.42 -0.68 3.40
N GLU A 171 12.59 -0.97 4.70
CA GLU A 171 12.42 -2.30 5.26
C GLU A 171 10.96 -2.64 5.56
N VAL A 172 10.13 -1.65 5.94
CA VAL A 172 8.69 -1.87 6.16
C VAL A 172 7.92 -1.99 4.86
N LEU A 173 8.29 -1.23 3.84
CA LEU A 173 7.68 -1.33 2.51
C LEU A 173 8.19 -2.57 1.74
N ALA A 174 7.56 -2.86 0.61
CA ALA A 174 7.89 -4.01 -0.22
C ALA A 174 9.26 -3.80 -0.90
N THR A 175 10.06 -4.86 -0.89
CA THR A 175 11.27 -4.94 -1.72
C THR A 175 10.90 -4.84 -3.20
N GLU A 176 11.88 -4.55 -4.06
CA GLU A 176 11.63 -4.52 -5.51
C GLU A 176 11.04 -5.84 -6.04
N ALA A 177 11.51 -6.99 -5.55
CA ALA A 177 11.00 -8.29 -5.96
C ALA A 177 9.53 -8.49 -5.55
N GLU A 178 9.18 -8.14 -4.31
CA GLU A 178 7.81 -8.24 -3.80
C GLU A 178 6.86 -7.28 -4.54
N ARG A 179 7.29 -6.02 -4.72
CA ARG A 179 6.53 -4.99 -5.45
C ARG A 179 6.25 -5.38 -6.90
N ARG A 180 7.15 -6.14 -7.51
CA ARG A 180 7.05 -6.58 -8.91
C ARG A 180 6.43 -7.96 -9.08
N ALA A 181 6.00 -8.64 -8.01
CA ALA A 181 5.49 -10.01 -8.08
C ALA A 181 4.41 -10.17 -9.16
N SER A 182 3.48 -9.21 -9.25
CA SER A 182 2.39 -9.23 -10.24
C SER A 182 2.63 -8.36 -11.48
N VAL A 183 3.83 -7.81 -11.64
CA VAL A 183 4.25 -6.99 -12.78
C VAL A 183 5.06 -7.84 -13.76
N ARG A 184 4.84 -7.67 -15.07
CA ARG A 184 5.57 -8.47 -16.07
C ARG A 184 7.08 -8.17 -16.01
N PRO A 185 7.97 -9.19 -16.02
CA PRO A 185 9.40 -9.00 -15.79
C PRO A 185 10.10 -8.03 -16.75
N GLU A 186 9.64 -7.91 -18.00
CA GLU A 186 10.24 -7.03 -19.00
C GLU A 186 9.93 -5.54 -18.79
N MET A 187 8.97 -5.20 -17.93
CA MET A 187 8.53 -3.82 -17.74
C MET A 187 9.56 -3.05 -16.92
N GLN A 188 9.90 -1.85 -17.39
CA GLN A 188 10.82 -0.95 -16.69
C GLN A 188 10.07 -0.10 -15.68
N GLN A 189 10.64 0.13 -14.50
CA GLN A 189 10.13 1.13 -13.56
C GLN A 189 10.44 2.52 -14.13
N ILE A 190 9.42 3.33 -14.38
CA ILE A 190 9.56 4.64 -15.01
C ILE A 190 9.32 5.80 -14.04
N LEU A 191 8.65 5.56 -12.92
CA LEU A 191 8.41 6.54 -11.87
C LEU A 191 8.18 5.83 -10.53
N GLN A 192 8.64 6.44 -9.44
CA GLN A 192 8.31 6.06 -8.07
C GLN A 192 8.03 7.31 -7.26
N LEU A 193 6.97 7.28 -6.46
CA LEU A 193 6.50 8.37 -5.61
C LEU A 193 6.38 7.89 -4.17
N GLU A 194 6.98 8.64 -3.26
CA GLU A 194 6.80 8.45 -1.81
C GLU A 194 5.64 9.31 -1.27
N ALA A 195 5.26 10.36 -2.01
CA ALA A 195 4.20 11.29 -1.66
C ALA A 195 3.42 11.74 -2.90
N TRP A 196 2.10 11.76 -2.81
CA TRP A 196 1.20 12.27 -3.85
C TRP A 196 -0.12 12.75 -3.24
N HIS A 197 -1.00 13.34 -4.04
CA HIS A 197 -2.36 13.66 -3.61
C HIS A 197 -3.30 12.49 -3.95
N HIS A 198 -3.55 11.65 -2.96
CA HIS A 198 -4.45 10.50 -3.06
C HIS A 198 -5.92 10.95 -2.97
N PRO A 199 -6.80 10.44 -3.84
CA PRO A 199 -8.22 10.73 -3.75
C PRO A 199 -8.85 10.16 -2.48
N ASP A 200 -9.76 10.89 -1.85
CA ASP A 200 -10.64 10.35 -0.81
C ASP A 200 -11.75 9.51 -1.47
N VAL A 201 -11.49 8.21 -1.66
CA VAL A 201 -12.37 7.32 -2.42
C VAL A 201 -13.69 6.96 -1.71
N VAL A 202 -13.91 7.44 -0.48
CA VAL A 202 -15.22 7.39 0.17
C VAL A 202 -16.20 8.34 -0.53
N ASP A 203 -15.70 9.47 -1.06
CA ASP A 203 -16.49 10.37 -1.89
C ASP A 203 -16.56 9.85 -3.34
N GLU A 204 -17.77 9.52 -3.81
CA GLU A 204 -18.00 9.08 -5.19
C GLU A 204 -17.52 10.09 -6.25
N ALA A 205 -17.42 11.38 -5.91
CA ALA A 205 -16.88 12.41 -6.79
C ALA A 205 -15.36 12.32 -6.96
N ALA A 206 -14.65 11.70 -6.02
CA ALA A 206 -13.20 11.69 -5.92
C ALA A 206 -12.53 10.45 -6.55
N ARG A 207 -13.20 9.72 -7.44
CA ARG A 207 -12.59 8.57 -8.16
C ARG A 207 -11.22 8.88 -8.80
N PRO A 208 -10.33 7.89 -9.00
CA PRO A 208 -9.02 8.08 -9.65
C PRO A 208 -9.09 8.85 -10.98
N GLY A 209 -10.09 8.59 -11.82
CA GLY A 209 -10.35 9.28 -13.09
C GLY A 209 -10.60 10.78 -12.96
N HIS A 210 -11.04 11.26 -11.80
CA HIS A 210 -11.24 12.68 -11.48
C HIS A 210 -10.07 13.29 -10.70
N SER A 211 -9.11 12.48 -10.25
CA SER A 211 -7.92 12.96 -9.55
C SER A 211 -6.86 13.45 -10.54
N GLU A 212 -6.42 14.70 -10.38
CA GLU A 212 -5.30 15.27 -11.15
C GLU A 212 -4.07 14.36 -11.10
N THR A 213 -3.74 13.83 -9.92
CA THR A 213 -2.60 12.93 -9.75
C THR A 213 -2.73 11.73 -10.68
N PHE A 214 -3.85 11.01 -10.64
CA PHE A 214 -4.00 9.77 -11.41
C PHE A 214 -4.16 10.03 -12.91
N GLN A 215 -4.75 11.16 -13.32
CA GLN A 215 -4.75 11.63 -14.71
C GLN A 215 -3.32 11.84 -15.23
N GLN A 216 -2.47 12.52 -14.46
CA GLN A 216 -1.06 12.72 -14.84
C GLN A 216 -0.27 11.40 -14.85
N LEU A 217 -0.51 10.50 -13.89
CA LEU A 217 0.15 9.20 -13.85
C LEU A 217 -0.27 8.31 -15.04
N ALA A 218 -1.54 8.35 -15.46
CA ALA A 218 -1.99 7.67 -16.67
C ALA A 218 -1.24 8.20 -17.91
N ARG A 219 -1.04 9.51 -18.01
CA ARG A 219 -0.22 10.12 -19.08
C ARG A 219 1.23 9.65 -19.04
N VAL A 220 1.85 9.56 -17.86
CA VAL A 220 3.20 8.99 -17.70
C VAL A 220 3.24 7.53 -18.18
N LEU A 221 2.25 6.70 -17.84
CA LEU A 221 2.17 5.31 -18.27
C LEU A 221 2.02 5.16 -19.79
N VAL A 222 1.21 6.00 -20.43
CA VAL A 222 1.02 5.98 -21.89
C VAL A 222 2.31 6.39 -22.62
N THR A 223 2.89 7.52 -22.20
CA THR A 223 4.03 8.16 -22.89
C THR A 223 5.39 7.58 -22.53
N GLY A 224 5.53 7.03 -21.32
CA GLY A 224 6.82 6.68 -20.73
C GLY A 224 7.63 7.87 -20.22
N ASP A 225 7.10 9.10 -20.26
CA ASP A 225 7.81 10.32 -19.86
C ASP A 225 7.34 10.80 -18.48
N ALA A 226 8.19 10.62 -17.47
CA ALA A 226 7.96 11.08 -16.10
C ALA A 226 7.79 12.60 -15.98
N ALA A 227 8.26 13.39 -16.95
CA ALA A 227 8.12 14.85 -16.94
C ALA A 227 6.65 15.32 -17.06
N HIS A 228 5.72 14.43 -17.38
CA HIS A 228 4.28 14.69 -17.36
C HIS A 228 3.66 14.69 -15.96
N TYR A 229 4.34 14.15 -14.95
CA TYR A 229 3.90 14.29 -13.57
C TYR A 229 4.35 15.63 -12.99
N ARG A 230 3.41 16.57 -12.91
CA ARG A 230 3.56 17.95 -12.40
C ARG A 230 2.31 18.31 -11.57
N PRO A 231 2.11 17.68 -10.40
CA PRO A 231 0.93 17.92 -9.59
C PRO A 231 0.89 19.37 -9.10
N THR A 232 -0.29 19.97 -9.10
CA THR A 232 -0.53 21.30 -8.52
C THR A 232 -1.05 21.22 -7.09
N GLN A 233 -1.68 20.11 -6.71
CA GLN A 233 -2.10 19.81 -5.35
C GLN A 233 -0.92 19.35 -4.48
N ALA A 234 -0.92 19.76 -3.21
CA ALA A 234 0.03 19.27 -2.23
C ALA A 234 -0.22 17.78 -1.96
N PRO A 235 0.81 16.98 -1.67
CA PRO A 235 0.61 15.58 -1.34
C PRO A 235 -0.11 15.43 0.02
N ASN A 236 -0.97 14.42 0.13
CA ASN A 236 -1.74 14.11 1.34
C ASN A 236 -1.52 12.67 1.84
N THR A 237 -0.63 11.87 1.24
CA THR A 237 -0.43 10.45 1.65
C THR A 237 0.24 10.24 3.00
N HIS A 238 0.68 11.30 3.68
CA HIS A 238 1.14 11.18 5.06
C HIS A 238 -0.02 10.79 5.97
N TRP A 239 0.21 9.85 6.90
CA TRP A 239 -0.83 9.29 7.78
C TRP A 239 -1.56 10.35 8.63
N GLU A 240 -0.91 11.48 8.92
CA GLU A 240 -1.54 12.61 9.64
C GLU A 240 -2.75 13.20 8.91
N ASN A 241 -2.83 13.05 7.59
CA ASN A 241 -3.97 13.53 6.81
C ASN A 241 -5.15 12.53 6.77
N TRP A 242 -4.98 11.32 7.33
CA TRP A 242 -5.98 10.26 7.33
C TRP A 242 -6.23 9.73 8.76
N PRO A 243 -6.65 10.60 9.70
CA PRO A 243 -6.70 10.28 11.13
C PRO A 243 -7.78 9.24 11.48
N ASP A 244 -8.79 9.06 10.63
CA ASP A 244 -9.93 8.18 10.90
C ASP A 244 -9.67 6.71 10.51
N GLY A 245 -8.56 6.43 9.82
CA GLY A 245 -8.17 5.06 9.46
C GLY A 245 -7.88 4.19 10.68
N GLY A 246 -8.32 2.94 10.65
CA GLY A 246 -8.10 1.95 11.72
C GLY A 246 -9.09 1.98 12.90
N THR A 247 -10.09 2.86 12.87
CA THR A 247 -11.00 3.10 14.00
C THR A 247 -12.25 2.17 14.10
N LEU A 248 -12.38 1.12 13.26
CA LEU A 248 -13.54 0.20 13.15
C LEU A 248 -13.27 -1.30 13.45
#